data_AF-A0A5E3XI23-F1
#
_entry.id   AF-A0A5E3XI23-F1
#
_cell.length_a   1.000
_cell.length_b   1.000
_cell.length_c   1.000
_cell.angle_alpha   90.00
_cell.angle_beta   90.00
_cell.angle_gamma   90.00
#
_symmetry.space_group_name_H-M   'P 1'
#
loop_
_entity.id
_entity.type
_entity.pdbx_description
1 polymer ?
#
loop_
_entity_poly.entity_id
_entity_poly.type
_entity_poly.pdbx_seq_one_letter_code
_entity_poly.pdbx_strand_id
1 'polypeptide(L)'
;MSSLPPSAHLTPVSGSSYDATYDQTPVMRGLPPADAGPTFPDASYSMQFTSVFAVPADDRFVTFFNVLCDSHGRSASAIWYLTTLGNMSVYLGACIVNQYTKGTQAYAVVQDCIVRDATHVLFRVKIKYWVTPEGLSKPVCDTFAFLLAPVGLTDGEWSRDLGDYISTSAPGLLIHQLQDAIQRVKQATEDSSVVGLVWEDPLLSALAMTYRASPVMKYFAHERDFAVAVHCADLEPAAAARS
;
A
#
# COMPACT_ATOMS: atom_id res chain seq x y z
N MET A 1 11.03 10.90 -66.57
CA MET A 1 9.81 10.21 -66.09
C MET A 1 10.07 9.81 -64.65
N SER A 2 9.60 10.62 -63.70
CA SER A 2 9.67 10.32 -62.27
C SER A 2 8.38 10.81 -61.64
N SER A 3 7.50 9.89 -61.31
CA SER A 3 6.22 10.11 -60.63
C SER A 3 6.44 10.14 -59.12
N LEU A 4 6.03 11.22 -58.46
CA LEU A 4 5.89 11.31 -57.01
C LEU A 4 4.60 10.63 -56.54
N PRO A 5 4.56 10.01 -55.35
CA PRO A 5 3.33 9.47 -54.77
C PRO A 5 2.48 10.57 -54.09
N PRO A 6 1.15 10.37 -53.97
CA PRO A 6 0.23 11.35 -53.42
C PRO A 6 0.23 11.40 -51.88
N SER A 7 0.10 12.61 -51.35
CA SER A 7 -0.05 12.95 -49.93
C SER A 7 -1.29 12.30 -49.30
N ALA A 8 -1.11 11.67 -48.15
CA ALA A 8 -2.19 11.17 -47.32
C ALA A 8 -2.84 12.32 -46.53
N HIS A 9 -4.16 12.47 -46.70
CA HIS A 9 -5.03 13.32 -45.88
C HIS A 9 -5.18 12.71 -44.48
N LEU A 10 -4.79 13.45 -43.44
CA LEU A 10 -5.18 13.17 -42.05
C LEU A 10 -6.43 13.99 -41.72
N THR A 11 -7.51 13.30 -41.36
CA THR A 11 -8.71 13.88 -40.76
C THR A 11 -8.51 14.07 -39.25
N PRO A 12 -8.97 15.18 -38.65
CA PRO A 12 -8.92 15.36 -37.20
C PRO A 12 -10.05 14.58 -36.53
N VAL A 13 -9.70 13.81 -35.49
CA VAL A 13 -10.66 13.19 -34.57
C VAL A 13 -11.03 14.22 -33.51
N SER A 14 -12.28 14.66 -33.53
CA SER A 14 -12.90 15.46 -32.47
C SER A 14 -13.49 14.54 -31.40
N GLY A 15 -13.26 14.89 -30.12
CA GLY A 15 -14.20 14.60 -29.03
C GLY A 15 -13.65 13.75 -27.88
N SER A 16 -13.38 14.39 -26.73
CA SER A 16 -14.23 14.23 -25.53
C SER A 16 -13.79 15.25 -24.47
N SER A 17 -14.70 16.17 -24.11
CA SER A 17 -14.57 17.02 -22.93
C SER A 17 -14.86 16.18 -21.68
N TYR A 18 -13.88 16.01 -20.81
CA TYR A 18 -14.13 15.52 -19.46
C TYR A 18 -14.47 16.73 -18.58
N ASP A 19 -15.76 16.83 -18.26
CA ASP A 19 -16.28 17.76 -17.27
C ASP A 19 -16.23 17.03 -15.92
N ALA A 20 -15.27 17.39 -15.07
CA ALA A 20 -15.10 16.83 -13.74
C ALA A 20 -15.45 17.90 -12.69
N THR A 21 -16.75 18.01 -12.40
CA THR A 21 -17.25 18.80 -11.28
C THR A 21 -17.06 17.98 -10.00
N TYR A 22 -16.00 18.29 -9.24
CA TYR A 22 -15.85 17.79 -7.87
C TYR A 22 -16.45 18.81 -6.91
N ASP A 23 -17.71 18.57 -6.52
CA ASP A 23 -18.30 19.26 -5.38
C ASP A 23 -19.05 18.23 -4.54
N GLN A 24 -18.48 17.90 -3.36
CA GLN A 24 -19.22 17.45 -2.18
C GLN A 24 -18.25 17.24 -1.01
N THR A 25 -18.34 18.16 -0.05
CA THR A 25 -17.73 18.07 1.28
C THR A 25 -18.45 17.04 2.16
N PRO A 26 -17.74 16.21 2.94
CA PRO A 26 -18.37 15.31 3.90
C PRO A 26 -18.84 16.07 5.15
N VAL A 27 -20.11 15.85 5.53
CA VAL A 27 -20.74 16.38 6.74
C VAL A 27 -20.25 15.60 7.96
N MET A 28 -19.51 16.25 8.87
CA MET A 28 -19.20 15.72 10.20
C MET A 28 -20.12 16.37 11.26
N ARG A 29 -20.91 15.55 11.95
CA ARG A 29 -21.69 15.95 13.15
C ARG A 29 -20.77 15.97 14.37
N GLY A 30 -20.89 17.03 15.18
CA GLY A 30 -19.98 17.40 16.26
C GLY A 30 -20.04 16.56 17.54
N LEU A 31 -19.02 16.75 18.37
CA LEU A 31 -18.84 16.19 19.72
C LEU A 31 -18.58 17.32 20.75
N PRO A 32 -18.85 17.07 22.05
CA PRO A 32 -19.01 18.05 23.14
C PRO A 32 -17.67 18.59 23.69
N PRO A 33 -17.67 19.62 24.57
CA PRO A 33 -16.49 20.43 24.82
C PRO A 33 -15.46 19.74 25.72
N ALA A 34 -14.19 20.06 25.44
CA ALA A 34 -13.00 19.58 26.11
C ALA A 34 -12.72 20.33 27.41
N ASP A 35 -12.23 19.62 28.43
CA ASP A 35 -11.55 20.26 29.55
C ASP A 35 -10.30 19.46 29.98
N ALA A 36 -9.22 20.23 30.15
CA ALA A 36 -7.92 20.00 30.81
C ALA A 36 -6.98 18.86 30.35
N GLY A 37 -5.83 19.24 29.77
CA GLY A 37 -4.59 18.43 29.70
C GLY A 37 -3.72 18.60 30.96
N PRO A 38 -2.42 18.22 30.95
CA PRO A 38 -1.70 17.39 29.98
C PRO A 38 -1.06 16.15 30.64
N THR A 39 -1.28 14.98 30.06
CA THR A 39 -0.44 13.79 30.27
C THR A 39 -0.59 12.96 29.00
N PHE A 40 0.52 12.60 28.36
CA PHE A 40 0.51 11.77 27.15
C PHE A 40 -0.31 10.50 27.40
N PRO A 41 -1.44 10.29 26.70
CA PRO A 41 -2.11 9.02 26.74
C PRO A 41 -1.44 8.07 25.76
N ASP A 42 -1.33 6.82 26.19
CA ASP A 42 -1.16 5.63 25.37
C ASP A 42 -1.88 5.74 24.02
N ALA A 43 -1.38 4.99 23.04
CA ALA A 43 -2.01 4.71 21.74
C ALA A 43 -3.37 3.97 21.85
N SER A 44 -4.20 4.29 22.84
CA SER A 44 -5.59 3.93 22.92
C SER A 44 -6.41 4.81 21.98
N TYR A 45 -6.36 4.49 20.69
CA TYR A 45 -7.49 4.76 19.80
C TYR A 45 -8.70 4.02 20.36
N SER A 46 -9.50 4.69 21.18
CA SER A 46 -10.83 4.23 21.57
C SER A 46 -11.79 4.42 20.39
N MET A 47 -11.59 3.65 19.32
CA MET A 47 -12.71 3.26 18.49
C MET A 47 -13.44 2.18 19.28
N GLN A 48 -14.65 2.47 19.74
CA GLN A 48 -15.56 1.46 20.29
C GLN A 48 -15.92 0.49 19.16
N PHE A 49 -15.02 -0.44 18.87
CA PHE A 49 -15.24 -1.48 17.88
C PHE A 49 -16.18 -2.50 18.48
N THR A 50 -17.42 -2.43 18.03
CA THR A 50 -18.38 -3.50 18.26
C THR A 50 -17.94 -4.68 17.39
N SER A 51 -17.60 -5.79 18.06
CA SER A 51 -17.16 -7.08 17.50
C SER A 51 -15.85 -7.10 16.68
N VAL A 52 -14.86 -7.83 17.23
CA VAL A 52 -13.66 -8.24 16.50
C VAL A 52 -13.91 -9.63 15.95
N PHE A 53 -13.85 -9.79 14.63
CA PHE A 53 -13.96 -11.10 13.99
C PHE A 53 -12.58 -11.56 13.53
N ALA A 54 -12.18 -12.77 13.92
CA ALA A 54 -11.08 -13.46 13.28
C ALA A 54 -11.61 -14.09 11.99
N VAL A 55 -10.93 -13.86 10.86
CA VAL A 55 -11.32 -14.47 9.58
C VAL A 55 -10.68 -15.87 9.50
N PRO A 56 -11.41 -16.98 9.76
CA PRO A 56 -10.82 -18.32 9.83
C PRO A 56 -10.05 -18.65 8.56
N ALA A 57 -8.93 -19.39 8.66
CA ALA A 57 -8.06 -19.76 7.53
C ALA A 57 -8.70 -20.76 6.53
N ASP A 58 -10.04 -20.78 6.45
CA ASP A 58 -10.87 -21.64 5.61
C ASP A 58 -11.45 -20.82 4.42
N ASP A 59 -12.41 -21.38 3.68
CA ASP A 59 -13.13 -20.77 2.55
C ASP A 59 -13.68 -19.37 2.84
N ARG A 60 -13.92 -19.02 4.11
CA ARG A 60 -14.37 -17.68 4.52
C ARG A 60 -13.30 -16.61 4.28
N PHE A 61 -12.02 -16.94 4.48
CA PHE A 61 -10.92 -16.02 4.20
C PHE A 61 -10.75 -15.78 2.71
N VAL A 62 -10.88 -16.83 1.91
CA VAL A 62 -10.90 -16.74 0.45
C VAL A 62 -12.07 -15.88 -0.02
N THR A 63 -13.25 -16.11 0.56
CA THR A 63 -14.45 -15.30 0.26
C THR A 63 -14.24 -13.84 0.64
N PHE A 64 -13.67 -13.55 1.81
CA PHE A 64 -13.33 -12.20 2.24
C PHE A 64 -12.40 -11.51 1.24
N PHE A 65 -11.32 -12.16 0.83
CA PHE A 65 -10.38 -11.61 -0.15
C PHE A 65 -11.00 -11.43 -1.54
N ASN A 66 -11.86 -12.35 -1.97
CA ASN A 66 -12.57 -12.23 -3.25
C ASN A 66 -13.55 -11.06 -3.29
N VAL A 67 -14.06 -10.62 -2.13
CA VAL A 67 -14.94 -9.45 -2.01
C VAL A 67 -14.11 -8.17 -1.78
N LEU A 68 -12.85 -8.31 -1.37
CA LEU A 68 -11.96 -7.19 -1.11
C LEU A 68 -11.40 -6.66 -2.43
N CYS A 69 -12.20 -5.82 -3.07
CA CYS A 69 -11.77 -5.08 -4.24
C CYS A 69 -11.19 -3.71 -3.88
N ASP A 70 -10.24 -3.23 -4.68
CA ASP A 70 -9.79 -1.85 -4.68
C ASP A 70 -10.88 -0.90 -5.23
N SER A 71 -10.55 0.39 -5.30
CA SER A 71 -11.46 1.44 -5.76
C SER A 71 -11.86 1.30 -7.23
N HIS A 72 -11.18 0.43 -7.97
CA HIS A 72 -11.41 0.13 -9.37
C HIS A 72 -12.08 -1.23 -9.59
N GLY A 73 -12.49 -1.92 -8.52
CA GLY A 73 -13.15 -3.22 -8.58
C GLY A 73 -12.19 -4.40 -8.80
N ARG A 74 -10.88 -4.20 -8.66
CA ARG A 74 -9.85 -5.24 -8.85
C ARG A 74 -9.46 -5.84 -7.51
N SER A 75 -8.89 -7.04 -7.49
CA SER A 75 -8.49 -7.67 -6.22
C SER A 75 -7.51 -6.80 -5.44
N ALA A 76 -7.53 -6.92 -4.11
CA ALA A 76 -6.65 -6.18 -3.20
C ALA A 76 -5.18 -6.25 -3.60
N SER A 77 -4.50 -5.11 -3.76
CA SER A 77 -3.05 -5.12 -4.03
C SER A 77 -2.21 -5.35 -2.78
N ALA A 78 -1.14 -6.14 -2.93
CA ALA A 78 -0.09 -6.33 -1.94
C ALA A 78 0.98 -5.22 -2.00
N ILE A 79 1.00 -4.39 -3.05
CA ILE A 79 1.93 -3.26 -3.17
C ILE A 79 1.16 -1.96 -2.99
N TRP A 80 1.59 -1.20 -2.01
CA TRP A 80 1.00 0.07 -1.66
C TRP A 80 1.95 1.19 -2.04
N TYR A 81 1.41 2.29 -2.55
CA TYR A 81 2.16 3.51 -2.80
C TYR A 81 1.78 4.55 -1.76
N LEU A 82 2.76 5.03 -1.00
CA LEU A 82 2.52 6.10 -0.05
C LEU A 82 2.24 7.40 -0.81
N THR A 83 1.07 7.99 -0.58
CA THR A 83 0.74 9.28 -1.17
C THR A 83 1.62 10.39 -0.62
N THR A 84 1.94 11.36 -1.47
CA THR A 84 2.66 12.59 -1.09
C THR A 84 1.72 13.68 -0.55
N LEU A 85 0.43 13.38 -0.40
CA LEU A 85 -0.54 14.32 0.16
C LEU A 85 -0.37 14.52 1.67
N GLY A 86 0.28 13.57 2.35
CA GLY A 86 0.59 13.63 3.77
C GLY A 86 1.94 14.31 4.05
N ASN A 87 2.09 14.85 5.25
CA ASN A 87 3.35 15.46 5.72
C ASN A 87 4.14 14.53 6.66
N MET A 88 3.55 13.39 7.04
CA MET A 88 4.15 12.49 8.01
C MET A 88 5.20 11.59 7.38
N SER A 89 6.36 11.50 8.03
CA SER A 89 7.42 10.59 7.62
C SER A 89 7.07 9.14 7.97
N VAL A 90 7.56 8.21 7.15
CA VAL A 90 7.49 6.78 7.38
C VAL A 90 8.75 6.32 8.09
N TYR A 91 8.55 5.57 9.17
CA TYR A 91 9.58 4.97 10.02
C TYR A 91 9.13 3.58 10.49
N LEU A 92 10.02 2.79 11.10
CA LEU A 92 9.67 1.47 11.61
C LEU A 92 8.65 1.60 12.75
N GLY A 93 7.56 0.83 12.69
CA GLY A 93 6.45 0.97 13.61
C GLY A 93 5.40 2.00 13.19
N ALA A 94 5.65 2.80 12.14
CA ALA A 94 4.64 3.71 11.61
C ALA A 94 3.37 2.94 11.20
N CYS A 95 2.22 3.54 11.53
CA CYS A 95 0.91 3.03 11.17
C CYS A 95 0.51 3.57 9.81
N ILE A 96 0.20 2.68 8.88
CA ILE A 96 -0.14 2.98 7.50
C ILE A 96 -1.54 2.46 7.22
N VAL A 97 -2.36 3.30 6.59
CA VAL A 97 -3.71 2.92 6.15
C VAL A 97 -3.72 2.82 4.64
N ASN A 98 -4.26 1.71 4.13
CA ASN A 98 -4.61 1.55 2.73
C ASN A 98 -6.13 1.51 2.60
N GLN A 99 -6.69 2.38 1.74
CA GLN A 99 -8.13 2.37 1.48
C GLN A 99 -8.42 1.57 0.21
N TYR A 100 -9.13 0.46 0.39
CA TYR A 100 -9.57 -0.37 -0.73
C TYR A 100 -10.90 0.15 -1.31
N THR A 101 -11.89 0.42 -0.46
CA THR A 101 -13.16 1.01 -0.87
C THR A 101 -13.61 2.09 0.10
N LYS A 102 -14.73 2.78 -0.18
CA LYS A 102 -15.32 3.78 0.73
C LYS A 102 -15.63 3.21 2.13
N GLY A 103 -15.86 1.91 2.25
CA GLY A 103 -16.15 1.24 3.52
C GLY A 103 -15.08 0.28 4.01
N THR A 104 -14.01 0.05 3.23
CA THR A 104 -13.00 -0.97 3.51
C THR A 104 -11.59 -0.38 3.54
N GLN A 105 -10.91 -0.54 4.68
CA GLN A 105 -9.55 -0.06 4.92
C GLN A 105 -8.70 -1.15 5.56
N ALA A 106 -7.43 -1.24 5.19
CA ALA A 106 -6.44 -2.05 5.90
C ALA A 106 -5.50 -1.17 6.69
N TYR A 107 -5.23 -1.58 7.93
CA TYR A 107 -4.26 -0.94 8.80
C TYR A 107 -3.05 -1.85 8.95
N ALA A 108 -1.88 -1.32 8.63
CA ALA A 108 -0.63 -2.03 8.71
C ALA A 108 0.41 -1.25 9.50
N VAL A 109 1.41 -1.97 10.02
CA VAL A 109 2.54 -1.40 10.74
C VAL A 109 3.80 -1.70 9.96
N VAL A 110 4.63 -0.68 9.72
CA VAL A 110 5.95 -0.84 9.09
C VAL A 110 6.82 -1.74 9.96
N GLN A 111 7.37 -2.81 9.38
CA GLN A 111 8.23 -3.77 10.09
C GLN A 111 9.69 -3.62 9.68
N ASP A 112 9.95 -3.62 8.38
CA ASP A 112 11.32 -3.69 7.85
C ASP A 112 11.48 -2.76 6.66
N CYS A 113 12.68 -2.21 6.51
CA CYS A 113 13.13 -1.59 5.27
C CYS A 113 13.83 -2.66 4.42
N ILE A 114 13.41 -2.82 3.18
CA ILE A 114 13.88 -3.91 2.30
C ILE A 114 14.97 -3.41 1.36
N VAL A 115 14.68 -2.36 0.60
CA VAL A 115 15.55 -1.81 -0.45
C VAL A 115 15.20 -0.35 -0.68
N ARG A 116 16.16 0.43 -1.20
CA ARG A 116 15.99 1.84 -1.52
C ARG A 116 16.72 2.17 -2.81
N ASP A 117 16.14 2.99 -3.67
CA ASP A 117 16.86 3.70 -4.72
C ASP A 117 16.93 5.21 -4.44
N ALA A 118 17.33 6.00 -5.44
CA ALA A 118 17.43 7.44 -5.29
C ALA A 118 16.08 8.14 -5.03
N THR A 119 14.95 7.52 -5.40
CA THR A 119 13.62 8.15 -5.35
C THR A 119 12.65 7.47 -4.39
N HIS A 120 12.79 6.17 -4.16
CA HIS A 120 11.86 5.37 -3.35
C HIS A 120 12.56 4.45 -2.37
N VAL A 121 11.84 4.11 -1.31
CA VAL A 121 12.18 3.09 -0.32
C VAL A 121 11.04 2.08 -0.30
N LEU A 122 11.38 0.80 -0.34
CA LEU A 122 10.44 -0.30 -0.18
C LEU A 122 10.50 -0.80 1.26
N PHE A 123 9.35 -0.74 1.93
CA PHE A 123 9.14 -1.31 3.25
C PHE A 123 8.29 -2.57 3.17
N ARG A 124 8.51 -3.50 4.11
CA ARG A 124 7.55 -4.54 4.44
C ARG A 124 6.66 -4.05 5.56
N VAL A 125 5.35 -4.14 5.36
CA VAL A 125 4.34 -3.80 6.36
C VAL A 125 3.58 -5.04 6.79
N LYS A 126 3.22 -5.13 8.07
CA LYS A 126 2.39 -6.20 8.63
C LYS A 126 0.98 -5.69 8.84
N ILE A 127 0.01 -6.27 8.11
CA ILE A 127 -1.41 -5.93 8.24
C ILE A 127 -1.90 -6.43 9.60
N LYS A 128 -2.46 -5.51 10.40
CA LYS A 128 -2.96 -5.78 11.76
C LYS A 128 -4.45 -6.09 11.77
N TYR A 129 -5.22 -5.36 10.97
CA TYR A 129 -6.67 -5.54 10.86
C TYR A 129 -7.20 -4.82 9.60
N TRP A 130 -8.42 -5.17 9.24
CA TRP A 130 -9.26 -4.47 8.28
C TRP A 130 -10.46 -3.85 9.00
N VAL A 131 -10.83 -2.65 8.59
CA VAL A 131 -12.12 -2.05 8.92
C VAL A 131 -13.01 -2.26 7.71
N THR A 132 -14.18 -2.85 7.92
CA THR A 132 -15.18 -3.17 6.88
C THR A 132 -16.56 -2.67 7.31
N PRO A 133 -17.56 -2.60 6.41
CA PRO A 133 -18.94 -2.30 6.80
C PRO A 133 -19.51 -3.25 7.87
N GLU A 134 -19.02 -4.49 7.91
CA GLU A 134 -19.40 -5.53 8.87
C GLU A 134 -18.68 -5.41 10.23
N GLY A 135 -17.68 -4.53 10.32
CA GLY A 135 -16.90 -4.28 11.54
C GLY A 135 -15.40 -4.53 11.38
N LEU A 136 -14.73 -4.79 12.52
CA LEU A 136 -13.29 -4.98 12.58
C LEU A 136 -12.94 -6.45 12.33
N SER A 137 -12.09 -6.69 11.33
CA SER A 137 -11.62 -8.03 10.96
C SER A 137 -10.12 -8.16 11.17
N LYS A 138 -9.69 -9.19 11.92
CA LYS A 138 -8.26 -9.47 12.16
C LYS A 138 -7.80 -10.66 11.29
N PRO A 139 -6.62 -10.60 10.66
CA PRO A 139 -6.05 -11.76 9.99
C PRO A 139 -5.74 -12.88 10.99
N VAL A 140 -5.98 -14.13 10.59
CA VAL A 140 -5.75 -15.32 11.42
C VAL A 140 -4.28 -15.75 11.46
N CYS A 141 -3.49 -15.35 10.46
CA CYS A 141 -2.06 -15.54 10.43
C CYS A 141 -1.36 -14.19 10.24
N ASP A 142 -0.04 -14.21 10.27
CA ASP A 142 0.73 -13.05 9.85
C ASP A 142 0.46 -12.78 8.37
N THR A 143 -0.05 -11.57 8.10
CA THR A 143 -0.34 -11.07 6.75
C THR A 143 0.54 -9.87 6.49
N PHE A 144 1.23 -9.87 5.36
CA PHE A 144 2.13 -8.79 4.98
C PHE A 144 1.65 -8.08 3.71
N ALA A 145 2.18 -6.88 3.49
CA ALA A 145 2.14 -6.15 2.24
C ALA A 145 3.47 -5.39 2.10
N PHE A 146 3.65 -4.70 0.98
CA PHE A 146 4.82 -3.90 0.70
C PHE A 146 4.40 -2.45 0.48
N LEU A 147 5.13 -1.51 1.08
CA LEU A 147 4.88 -0.08 0.95
C LEU A 147 6.05 0.56 0.23
N LEU A 148 5.78 1.14 -0.93
CA LEU A 148 6.71 1.99 -1.64
C LEU A 148 6.48 3.44 -1.19
N ALA A 149 7.50 4.05 -0.59
CA ALA A 149 7.44 5.42 -0.10
C ALA A 149 8.52 6.28 -0.79
N PRO A 150 8.22 7.54 -1.15
CA PRO A 150 9.24 8.48 -1.61
C PRO A 150 10.31 8.70 -0.54
N VAL A 151 11.59 8.74 -0.94
CA VAL A 151 12.72 8.95 -0.02
C VAL A 151 12.55 10.22 0.84
N GLY A 152 11.98 11.29 0.28
CA GLY A 152 11.74 12.54 1.01
C GLY A 152 10.71 12.44 2.14
N LEU A 153 9.92 11.37 2.18
CA LEU A 153 8.95 11.07 3.24
C LEU A 153 9.45 9.97 4.18
N THR A 154 10.73 9.63 4.16
CA THR A 154 11.31 8.64 5.07
C THR A 154 12.19 9.33 6.09
N ASP A 155 12.15 8.86 7.33
CA ASP A 155 13.03 9.39 8.37
C ASP A 155 14.51 9.07 8.05
N GLY A 156 15.37 10.08 8.18
CA GLY A 156 16.75 10.05 7.71
C GLY A 156 17.68 9.15 8.53
N GLU A 157 17.31 8.81 9.76
CA GLU A 157 18.13 7.97 10.65
C GLU A 157 18.36 6.56 10.06
N TRP A 158 17.39 6.04 9.32
CA TRP A 158 17.43 4.70 8.74
C TRP A 158 18.33 4.57 7.50
N SER A 159 18.77 5.71 6.94
CA SER A 159 19.64 5.75 5.78
C SER A 159 21.04 5.19 6.08
N ARG A 160 21.45 5.02 7.34
CA ARG A 160 22.81 4.61 7.71
C ARG A 160 22.95 3.11 7.92
N ASP A 161 21.97 2.45 8.53
CA ASP A 161 22.09 1.04 8.93
C ASP A 161 21.75 0.06 7.80
N LEU A 162 20.98 0.46 6.78
CA LEU A 162 20.78 -0.36 5.59
C LEU A 162 22.04 -0.47 4.71
N GLY A 163 23.04 0.40 4.95
CA GLY A 163 24.29 0.47 4.20
C GLY A 163 24.12 0.76 2.71
N ASP A 164 25.24 0.93 2.01
CA ASP A 164 25.35 1.03 0.55
C ASP A 164 24.82 -0.21 -0.21
N TYR A 165 24.23 -1.18 0.48
CA TYR A 165 24.01 -2.55 0.02
C TYR A 165 23.02 -2.69 -1.12
N ILE A 166 22.11 -1.72 -1.31
CA ILE A 166 21.06 -1.84 -2.33
C ILE A 166 20.66 -0.48 -2.92
N SER A 167 21.52 0.54 -2.85
CA SER A 167 21.26 1.80 -3.54
C SER A 167 21.64 1.65 -5.01
N THR A 168 20.66 1.33 -5.86
CA THR A 168 20.87 1.52 -7.30
C THR A 168 20.93 3.02 -7.56
N SER A 169 22.03 3.50 -8.16
CA SER A 169 22.22 4.92 -8.47
C SER A 169 21.23 5.47 -9.51
N ALA A 170 20.51 4.59 -10.22
CA ALA A 170 19.50 4.95 -11.21
C ALA A 170 18.15 5.26 -10.54
N PRO A 171 17.63 6.51 -10.66
CA PRO A 171 16.31 6.89 -10.15
C PRO A 171 15.17 6.06 -10.76
N GLY A 172 14.25 5.56 -9.94
CA GLY A 172 13.02 4.89 -10.38
C GLY A 172 13.20 3.43 -10.82
N LEU A 173 14.43 2.88 -10.70
CA LEU A 173 14.71 1.50 -11.05
C LEU A 173 13.99 0.53 -10.11
N LEU A 174 13.78 0.90 -8.85
CA LEU A 174 13.14 0.05 -7.85
C LEU A 174 11.70 -0.32 -8.24
N ILE A 175 10.94 0.61 -8.82
CA ILE A 175 9.55 0.34 -9.25
C ILE A 175 9.52 -0.77 -10.30
N HIS A 176 10.42 -0.69 -11.29
CA HIS A 176 10.50 -1.68 -12.36
C HIS A 176 10.99 -3.03 -11.84
N GLN A 177 12.05 -3.03 -11.02
CA GLN A 177 12.56 -4.25 -10.40
C GLN A 177 11.54 -4.94 -9.50
N LEU A 178 10.73 -4.16 -8.78
CA LEU A 178 9.67 -4.69 -7.91
C LEU A 178 8.60 -5.44 -8.72
N GLN A 179 8.19 -4.90 -9.86
CA GLN A 179 7.22 -5.57 -10.73
C GLN A 179 7.78 -6.89 -11.28
N ASP A 180 9.03 -6.86 -11.78
CA ASP A 180 9.70 -8.06 -12.30
C ASP A 180 9.91 -9.13 -11.20
N ALA A 181 10.34 -8.71 -10.01
CA ALA A 181 10.59 -9.60 -8.88
C ALA A 181 9.31 -10.28 -8.40
N ILE A 182 8.19 -9.55 -8.35
CA ILE A 182 6.88 -10.12 -7.99
C ILE A 182 6.44 -11.17 -9.01
N GLN A 183 6.60 -10.88 -10.31
CA GLN A 183 6.27 -11.84 -11.36
C GLN A 183 7.09 -13.14 -11.22
N ARG A 184 8.39 -13.03 -10.91
CA ARG A 184 9.27 -14.19 -10.69
C ARG A 184 8.91 -14.98 -9.44
N VAL A 185 8.65 -14.30 -8.31
CA VAL A 185 8.24 -14.96 -7.06
C VAL A 185 6.92 -15.70 -7.24
N LYS A 186 5.99 -15.13 -8.02
CA LYS A 186 4.74 -15.79 -8.36
C LYS A 186 4.97 -17.10 -9.12
N GLN A 187 5.70 -17.04 -10.23
CA GLN A 187 6.02 -18.23 -11.04
C GLN A 187 6.67 -19.32 -10.18
N ALA A 188 7.65 -18.95 -9.34
CA ALA A 188 8.29 -19.90 -8.45
C ALA A 188 7.38 -20.45 -7.34
N THR A 189 6.39 -19.67 -6.89
CA THR A 189 5.42 -20.12 -5.89
C THR A 189 4.44 -21.12 -6.50
N GLU A 190 4.00 -20.89 -7.74
CA GLU A 190 3.14 -21.81 -8.49
C GLU A 190 3.87 -23.13 -8.81
N ASP A 191 5.15 -23.05 -9.16
CA ASP A 191 6.00 -24.21 -9.48
C ASP A 191 6.58 -24.91 -8.24
N SER A 192 6.25 -24.46 -7.01
CA SER A 192 6.84 -24.95 -5.75
C SER A 192 8.39 -24.85 -5.69
N SER A 193 8.98 -23.92 -6.44
CA SER A 193 10.43 -23.77 -6.67
C SER A 193 11.04 -22.52 -6.02
N VAL A 194 10.39 -21.95 -5.01
CA VAL A 194 10.80 -20.70 -4.31
C VAL A 194 12.25 -20.71 -3.80
N VAL A 195 12.82 -21.89 -3.52
CA VAL A 195 14.19 -22.06 -3.00
C VAL A 195 15.27 -21.55 -3.96
N GLY A 196 15.00 -21.57 -5.28
CA GLY A 196 15.98 -21.16 -6.30
C GLY A 196 16.22 -19.65 -6.42
N LEU A 197 15.35 -18.82 -5.83
CA LEU A 197 15.37 -17.36 -6.03
C LEU A 197 16.28 -16.59 -5.04
N VAL A 198 16.84 -17.26 -4.04
CA VAL A 198 17.22 -16.63 -2.75
C VAL A 198 18.63 -16.03 -2.71
N TRP A 199 19.50 -16.27 -3.69
CA TRP A 199 20.94 -16.13 -3.43
C TRP A 199 21.59 -14.79 -3.83
N GLU A 200 20.98 -13.96 -4.67
CA GLU A 200 21.69 -12.78 -5.21
C GLU A 200 20.91 -11.46 -5.19
N ASP A 201 19.60 -11.49 -4.98
CA ASP A 201 18.75 -10.30 -5.05
C ASP A 201 17.98 -10.09 -3.74
N PRO A 202 18.36 -9.08 -2.91
CA PRO A 202 17.69 -8.79 -1.64
C PRO A 202 16.19 -8.53 -1.77
N LEU A 203 15.77 -7.88 -2.86
CA LEU A 203 14.36 -7.60 -3.14
C LEU A 203 13.61 -8.91 -3.40
N LEU A 204 14.15 -9.74 -4.29
CA LEU A 204 13.59 -11.03 -4.64
C LEU A 204 13.53 -11.97 -3.44
N SER A 205 14.58 -12.00 -2.63
CA SER A 205 14.67 -12.79 -1.40
C SER A 205 13.66 -12.32 -0.35
N ALA A 206 13.53 -11.01 -0.13
CA ALA A 206 12.53 -10.48 0.79
C ALA A 206 11.09 -10.80 0.34
N LEU A 207 10.80 -10.68 -0.95
CA LEU A 207 9.51 -11.06 -1.51
C LEU A 207 9.27 -12.56 -1.33
N ALA A 208 10.19 -13.42 -1.78
CA ALA A 208 10.08 -14.87 -1.65
C ALA A 208 9.87 -15.33 -0.20
N MET A 209 10.64 -14.78 0.74
CA MET A 209 10.50 -15.09 2.16
C MET A 209 9.16 -14.63 2.73
N THR A 210 8.66 -13.48 2.29
CA THR A 210 7.35 -12.97 2.72
C THR A 210 6.20 -13.80 2.17
N TYR A 211 6.24 -14.19 0.89
CA TYR A 211 5.25 -15.10 0.30
C TYR A 211 5.24 -16.46 0.99
N ARG A 212 6.42 -16.98 1.35
CA ARG A 212 6.53 -18.22 2.12
C ARG A 212 5.99 -18.09 3.54
N ALA A 213 6.24 -16.96 4.21
CA ALA A 213 5.80 -16.71 5.57
C ALA A 213 4.29 -16.43 5.68
N SER A 214 3.68 -15.90 4.62
CA SER A 214 2.28 -15.48 4.59
C SER A 214 1.56 -16.12 3.41
N PRO A 215 1.00 -17.33 3.58
CA PRO A 215 0.29 -18.06 2.52
C PRO A 215 -0.87 -17.27 1.89
N VAL A 216 -1.39 -16.28 2.61
CA VAL A 216 -2.47 -15.40 2.17
C VAL A 216 -2.04 -14.42 1.07
N MET A 217 -0.72 -14.23 0.87
CA MET A 217 -0.17 -13.37 -0.19
C MET A 217 -0.66 -13.78 -1.59
N LYS A 218 -0.94 -15.07 -1.79
CA LYS A 218 -1.43 -15.60 -3.08
C LYS A 218 -2.81 -15.08 -3.52
N TYR A 219 -3.56 -14.46 -2.60
CA TYR A 219 -4.90 -13.91 -2.89
C TYR A 219 -4.89 -12.43 -3.26
N PHE A 220 -3.76 -11.73 -3.08
CA PHE A 220 -3.64 -10.34 -3.51
C PHE A 220 -3.51 -10.25 -5.03
N ALA A 221 -4.04 -9.18 -5.63
CA ALA A 221 -3.67 -8.81 -6.99
C ALA A 221 -2.17 -8.55 -7.06
N HIS A 222 -1.58 -9.06 -8.12
CA HIS A 222 -0.18 -8.84 -8.48
C HIS A 222 -0.07 -8.05 -9.79
N GLU A 223 -1.18 -7.88 -10.50
CA GLU A 223 -1.21 -7.25 -11.82
C GLU A 223 -1.24 -5.74 -11.67
N ARG A 224 -0.05 -5.12 -11.66
CA ARG A 224 0.21 -3.67 -11.86
C ARG A 224 -0.55 -2.65 -11.01
N ASP A 225 -1.41 -3.08 -10.10
CA ASP A 225 -2.21 -2.20 -9.29
C ASP A 225 -1.45 -1.83 -8.03
N PHE A 226 -1.19 -0.54 -7.88
CA PHE A 226 -0.68 0.04 -6.64
C PHE A 226 -1.87 0.60 -5.89
N ALA A 227 -2.07 0.18 -4.65
CA ALA A 227 -3.10 0.79 -3.82
C ALA A 227 -2.54 2.02 -3.12
N VAL A 228 -3.33 3.09 -2.99
CA VAL A 228 -2.89 4.33 -2.35
C VAL A 228 -2.93 4.17 -0.84
N ALA A 229 -1.82 4.47 -0.17
CA ALA A 229 -1.69 4.43 1.27
C ALA A 229 -1.35 5.81 1.85
N VAL A 230 -1.79 6.05 3.08
CA VAL A 230 -1.54 7.26 3.88
C VAL A 230 -1.00 6.88 5.25
N HIS A 231 -0.29 7.78 5.91
CA HIS A 231 0.06 7.61 7.31
C HIS A 231 -1.19 7.79 8.19
N CYS A 232 -1.38 6.97 9.23
CA CYS A 232 -2.57 7.03 10.09
C CYS A 232 -2.77 8.42 10.72
N ALA A 233 -1.67 9.09 11.09
CA ALA A 233 -1.72 10.43 11.65
C ALA A 233 -2.16 11.53 10.65
N ASP A 234 -2.05 11.31 9.34
CA ASP A 234 -2.56 12.27 8.34
C ASP A 234 -4.09 12.21 8.21
N LEU A 235 -4.72 11.15 8.71
CA LEU A 235 -6.18 11.00 8.72
C LEU A 235 -6.84 11.67 9.91
N GLU A 236 -6.07 12.03 10.94
CA GLU A 236 -6.62 12.77 12.07
C GLU A 236 -6.97 14.19 11.61
N PRO A 237 -8.24 14.61 11.71
CA PRO A 237 -8.60 15.96 11.31
C PRO A 237 -7.77 16.93 12.16
N ALA A 238 -7.13 17.91 11.50
CA ALA A 238 -6.35 18.99 12.12
C ALA A 238 -7.13 19.87 13.14
N ALA A 239 -8.32 19.45 13.53
CA ALA A 239 -9.20 20.05 14.52
C ALA A 239 -8.57 20.16 15.92
N ALA A 240 -7.49 19.42 16.22
CA ALA A 240 -6.75 19.56 17.49
C ALA A 240 -5.73 20.71 17.50
N ALA A 241 -5.42 21.36 16.37
CA ALA A 241 -4.41 22.41 16.28
C ALA A 241 -4.98 23.85 16.40
N ARG A 242 -6.26 23.99 16.78
CA ARG A 242 -6.94 25.30 16.95
C ARG A 242 -7.59 25.50 18.32
N SER A 243 -7.34 24.61 19.28
CA SER A 243 -7.69 24.78 20.70
C SER A 243 -6.47 25.19 21.49
#